data_AF-A0A2V9Z078-F1
#
_entry.id   AF-A0A2V9Z078-F1
#
_cell.length_a   1.000
_cell.length_b   1.000
_cell.length_c   1.000
_cell.angle_alpha   90.00
_cell.angle_beta   90.00
_cell.angle_gamma   90.00
#
_symmetry.space_group_name_H-M   'P 1'
#
loop_
_entity.id
_entity.type
_entity.pdbx_description
1 polymer ?
#
loop_
_entity_poly.entity_id
_entity_poly.type
_entity_poly.pdbx_seq_one_letter_code
_entity_poly.pdbx_strand_id
1 'polypeptide(L)'
;GAVFGNPINVAHWRQNDPLALAKRNAAGVRKLAIYFNCGRNDDFGFEKGAEALDRQLEAEGIAHEFHLYPGDHSLDYFQQHIGETIEFHSRAFESAK
;
A
#
# COMPACT_ATOMS: atom_id res chain seq x y z
N GLY A 1 12.93 16.08 9.77
CA GLY A 1 11.69 15.73 10.48
C GLY A 1 10.75 16.91 10.50
N ALA A 2 9.69 16.87 9.69
CA ALA A 2 8.49 17.72 9.76
C ALA A 2 7.31 17.13 8.96
N VAL A 3 7.42 15.88 8.45
CA VAL A 3 6.46 15.29 7.49
C VAL A 3 5.04 15.30 8.04
N PHE A 4 4.89 15.18 9.36
CA PHE A 4 3.60 15.28 10.05
C PHE A 4 3.60 16.34 11.16
N GLY A 5 4.48 17.35 11.12
CA GLY A 5 4.59 18.40 12.14
C GLY A 5 5.56 18.09 13.30
N ASN A 6 5.92 19.12 14.06
CA ASN A 6 6.65 19.04 15.32
C ASN A 6 6.04 20.03 16.35
N PRO A 7 5.19 19.58 17.30
CA PRO A 7 4.78 18.18 17.54
C PRO A 7 3.90 17.63 16.41
N ILE A 8 3.71 16.30 16.40
CA ILE A 8 2.90 15.63 15.36
C ILE A 8 1.49 16.25 15.32
N ASN A 9 1.10 16.72 14.14
CA ASN A 9 -0.26 17.06 13.79
C ASN A 9 -1.06 15.76 13.55
N VAL A 10 -1.67 15.27 14.63
CA VAL A 10 -2.45 14.03 14.63
C VAL A 10 -3.60 14.06 13.62
N ALA A 11 -4.26 15.20 13.46
CA ALA A 11 -5.36 15.34 12.50
C ALA A 11 -4.85 15.14 11.06
N HIS A 12 -3.74 15.78 10.72
CA HIS A 12 -3.11 15.63 9.41
C HIS A 12 -2.61 14.20 9.18
N TRP A 13 -2.00 13.56 10.18
CA TRP A 13 -1.58 12.16 10.08
C TRP A 13 -2.76 11.23 9.80
N ARG A 14 -3.86 11.32 10.58
CA ARG A 14 -5.06 10.48 10.37
C ARG A 14 -5.74 10.73 9.03
N GLN A 15 -5.69 11.96 8.53
CA GLN A 15 -6.21 12.30 7.20
C GLN A 15 -5.40 11.67 6.06
N ASN A 16 -4.15 11.27 6.28
CA ASN A 16 -3.30 10.71 5.23
C ASN A 16 -2.92 9.24 5.48
N ASP A 17 -3.39 8.65 6.56
CA ASP A 17 -3.22 7.23 6.87
C ASP A 17 -4.05 6.34 5.90
N PRO A 18 -3.41 5.44 5.11
CA PRO A 18 -4.10 4.51 4.20
C PRO A 18 -5.13 3.62 4.89
N LEU A 19 -4.88 3.18 6.13
CA LEU A 19 -5.82 2.35 6.89
C LEU A 19 -7.10 3.11 7.20
N ALA A 20 -6.94 4.38 7.60
CA ALA A 20 -8.06 5.28 7.87
C ALA A 20 -8.82 5.65 6.59
N LEU A 21 -8.10 5.82 5.47
CA LEU A 21 -8.67 6.09 4.15
C LEU A 21 -9.54 4.93 3.65
N ALA A 22 -9.05 3.70 3.75
CA ALA A 22 -9.77 2.49 3.36
C ALA A 22 -11.13 2.39 4.06
N LYS A 23 -11.17 2.63 5.38
CA LYS A 23 -12.42 2.64 6.17
C LYS A 23 -13.36 3.77 5.78
N ARG A 24 -12.87 5.01 5.83
CA ARG A 24 -13.76 6.19 5.75
C ARG A 24 -14.27 6.48 4.35
N ASN A 25 -13.58 5.99 3.32
CA ASN A 25 -13.90 6.24 1.92
C ASN A 25 -13.91 4.95 1.09
N ALA A 26 -14.40 3.85 1.65
CA ALA A 26 -14.42 2.56 0.97
C ALA A 26 -15.04 2.65 -0.44
N ALA A 27 -16.16 3.36 -0.61
CA ALA A 27 -16.82 3.53 -1.91
C ALA A 27 -15.93 4.22 -2.97
N GLY A 28 -15.10 5.20 -2.57
CA GLY A 28 -14.14 5.84 -3.47
C GLY A 28 -12.95 4.94 -3.76
N VAL A 29 -12.41 4.29 -2.72
CA VAL A 29 -11.24 3.41 -2.83
C VAL A 29 -11.54 2.16 -3.68
N ARG A 30 -12.78 1.63 -3.63
CA ARG A 30 -13.26 0.52 -4.49
C ARG A 30 -13.13 0.77 -5.99
N LYS A 31 -12.99 2.02 -6.41
CA LYS A 31 -12.84 2.39 -7.83
C LYS A 31 -11.40 2.32 -8.32
N LEU A 32 -10.44 2.11 -7.41
CA LEU A 32 -9.03 2.05 -7.72
C LEU A 32 -8.62 0.62 -8.07
N ALA A 33 -7.68 0.49 -9.00
CA ALA A 33 -6.85 -0.71 -9.10
C ALA A 33 -5.70 -0.55 -8.11
N ILE A 34 -5.60 -1.46 -7.13
CA ILE A 34 -4.63 -1.35 -6.03
C ILE A 34 -3.67 -2.54 -6.08
N TYR A 35 -2.38 -2.23 -6.16
CA TYR A 35 -1.29 -3.20 -6.01
C TYR A 35 -0.26 -2.62 -5.03
N PHE A 36 0.23 -3.46 -4.13
CA PHE A 36 1.37 -3.13 -3.28
C PHE A 36 2.12 -4.40 -2.87
N ASN A 37 3.42 -4.25 -2.61
CA ASN A 37 4.24 -5.33 -2.07
C ASN A 37 5.18 -4.81 -0.98
N CYS A 38 5.76 -5.73 -0.22
CA CYS A 38 6.76 -5.41 0.80
C CYS A 38 7.73 -6.58 0.99
N GLY A 39 8.96 -6.27 1.39
CA GLY A 39 9.94 -7.27 1.83
C GLY A 39 9.55 -7.79 3.22
N ARG A 40 9.62 -9.11 3.42
CA ARG A 40 9.27 -9.76 4.70
C ARG A 40 10.22 -9.37 5.84
N ASN A 41 11.45 -8.98 5.52
CA ASN A 41 12.47 -8.58 6.49
C ASN A 41 12.84 -7.10 6.26
N ASP A 42 11.84 -6.26 6.00
CA ASP A 42 12.02 -4.82 5.82
C ASP A 42 12.65 -4.19 7.08
N ASP A 43 13.74 -3.42 6.88
CA ASP A 43 14.54 -2.88 7.98
C ASP A 43 13.78 -1.87 8.85
N PHE A 44 12.68 -1.31 8.34
CA PHE A 44 11.84 -0.34 9.05
C PHE A 44 10.58 -0.96 9.63
N GLY A 45 10.35 -2.26 9.43
CA GLY A 45 9.15 -2.94 9.91
C GLY A 45 7.89 -2.63 9.09
N PHE A 46 8.04 -2.19 7.83
CA PHE A 46 6.91 -1.81 6.99
C PHE A 46 6.01 -2.98 6.59
N GLU A 47 6.50 -4.22 6.68
CA GLU A 47 5.71 -5.42 6.44
C GLU A 47 4.46 -5.45 7.32
N LYS A 48 4.57 -5.02 8.58
CA LYS A 48 3.44 -4.98 9.53
C LYS A 48 2.37 -4.00 9.08
N GLY A 49 2.79 -2.85 8.54
CA GLY A 49 1.89 -1.84 7.99
C GLY A 49 1.21 -2.30 6.70
N ALA A 50 1.97 -2.95 5.81
CA ALA A 50 1.46 -3.52 4.57
C ALA A 50 0.44 -4.63 4.84
N GLU A 51 0.75 -5.60 5.70
CA GLU A 51 -0.18 -6.65 6.12
C GLU A 51 -1.41 -6.09 6.84
N ALA A 52 -1.27 -4.98 7.59
CA ALA A 52 -2.41 -4.33 8.21
C ALA A 52 -3.33 -3.67 7.16
N LEU A 53 -2.75 -3.08 6.11
CA LEU A 53 -3.52 -2.49 5.01
C LEU A 53 -4.23 -3.56 4.19
N ASP A 54 -3.54 -4.67 3.88
CA ASP A 54 -4.11 -5.86 3.23
C ASP A 54 -5.37 -6.34 3.96
N ARG A 55 -5.23 -6.72 5.25
CA ARG A 55 -6.38 -7.10 6.08
C ARG A 55 -7.48 -6.04 6.14
N GLN A 56 -7.11 -4.77 6.13
CA GLN A 56 -8.08 -3.67 6.15
C GLN A 56 -8.86 -3.58 4.84
N LEU A 57 -8.19 -3.70 3.70
CA LEU A 57 -8.84 -3.69 2.38
C LEU A 57 -9.72 -4.94 2.19
N GLU A 58 -9.26 -6.10 2.67
CA GLU A 58 -10.06 -7.34 2.71
C GLU A 58 -11.33 -7.17 3.56
N ALA A 59 -11.21 -6.61 4.76
CA ALA A 59 -12.34 -6.40 5.66
C ALA A 59 -13.38 -5.42 5.07
N GLU A 60 -12.92 -4.42 4.33
CA GLU A 60 -13.79 -3.53 3.57
C GLU A 60 -14.21 -4.15 2.22
N GLY A 61 -13.81 -5.37 1.87
CA GLY A 61 -14.13 -6.04 0.60
C GLY A 61 -13.62 -5.32 -0.66
N ILE A 62 -12.55 -4.53 -0.54
CA ILE A 62 -11.95 -3.77 -1.63
C ILE A 62 -10.99 -4.70 -2.40
N ALA A 63 -11.17 -4.79 -3.73
CA ALA A 63 -10.28 -5.58 -4.58
C ALA A 63 -8.87 -4.96 -4.59
N HIS A 64 -7.86 -5.78 -4.32
CA HIS A 64 -6.45 -5.39 -4.33
C HIS A 64 -5.57 -6.62 -4.53
N GLU A 65 -4.32 -6.39 -4.90
CA GLU A 65 -3.28 -7.41 -5.00
C GLU A 65 -2.13 -7.04 -4.05
N PHE A 66 -1.89 -7.89 -3.05
CA PHE A 66 -0.83 -7.73 -2.07
C PHE A 66 0.15 -8.91 -2.14
N HIS A 67 1.45 -8.61 -2.07
CA HIS A 67 2.49 -9.62 -1.96
C HIS A 67 3.50 -9.31 -0.87
N LEU A 68 3.89 -10.35 -0.13
CA LEU A 68 4.97 -10.30 0.84
C LEU A 68 6.12 -11.22 0.41
N TYR A 69 7.15 -10.64 -0.20
CA TYR A 69 8.27 -11.39 -0.77
C TYR A 69 9.45 -11.50 0.20
N PRO A 70 10.36 -12.48 0.03
CA PRO A 70 11.65 -12.44 0.71
C PRO A 70 12.44 -11.18 0.30
N GLY A 71 12.96 -10.43 1.28
CA GLY A 71 13.75 -9.23 1.00
C GLY A 71 13.66 -8.20 2.12
N ASP A 72 14.50 -7.17 1.99
CA ASP A 72 14.68 -6.03 2.89
C ASP A 72 14.20 -4.72 2.24
N HIS A 73 14.52 -3.56 2.83
CA HIS A 73 14.17 -2.26 2.27
C HIS A 73 15.27 -1.72 1.33
N SER A 74 15.66 -2.53 0.34
CA SER A 74 16.76 -2.20 -0.57
C SER A 74 16.31 -1.86 -2.00
N LEU A 75 17.24 -1.24 -2.75
CA LEU A 75 17.08 -1.04 -4.19
C LEU A 75 17.05 -2.37 -4.95
N ASP A 76 17.80 -3.38 -4.48
CA ASP A 76 17.85 -4.70 -5.10
C ASP A 76 16.49 -5.40 -5.01
N TYR A 77 15.83 -5.35 -3.84
CA TYR A 77 14.45 -5.79 -3.67
C TYR A 77 13.52 -5.08 -4.67
N PHE A 78 13.60 -3.75 -4.75
CA PHE A 78 12.76 -2.97 -5.65
C PHE A 78 12.96 -3.38 -7.12
N GLN A 79 14.21 -3.55 -7.56
CA GLN A 79 14.53 -3.96 -8.93
C GLN A 79 14.02 -5.37 -9.25
N GLN A 80 14.00 -6.28 -8.28
CA GLN A 80 13.49 -7.64 -8.45
C GLN A 80 11.96 -7.65 -8.66
N HIS A 81 11.22 -6.71 -8.05
CA HIS A 81 9.75 -6.75 -7.98
C HIS A 81 9.02 -5.63 -8.76
N ILE A 82 9.76 -4.76 -9.44
CA ILE A 82 9.16 -3.69 -10.26
C ILE A 82 8.42 -4.25 -11.47
N GLY A 83 8.83 -5.41 -11.99
CA GLY A 83 8.20 -6.06 -13.14
C GLY A 83 6.73 -6.39 -12.90
N GLU A 84 6.44 -7.04 -11.78
CA GLU A 84 5.10 -7.42 -11.32
C GLU A 84 4.21 -6.19 -11.13
N THR A 85 4.78 -5.11 -10.59
CA THR A 85 4.08 -3.83 -10.44
C THR A 85 3.68 -3.26 -11.80
N ILE A 86 4.59 -3.23 -12.77
CA ILE A 86 4.31 -2.72 -14.12
C ILE A 86 3.27 -3.61 -14.82
N GLU A 87 3.38 -4.92 -14.68
CA GLU A 87 2.46 -5.87 -15.30
C GLU A 87 1.02 -5.68 -14.77
N PHE A 88 0.86 -5.53 -13.45
CA PHE A 88 -0.43 -5.20 -12.84
C PHE A 88 -1.05 -3.94 -13.47
N HIS A 89 -0.28 -2.86 -13.56
CA HIS A 89 -0.78 -1.59 -14.11
C HIS A 89 -1.09 -1.71 -15.60
N SER A 90 -0.30 -2.46 -16.37
CA SER A 90 -0.57 -2.71 -17.79
C SER A 90 -1.95 -3.36 -17.97
N ARG A 91 -2.24 -4.42 -17.20
CA ARG A 91 -3.55 -5.10 -17.24
C ARG A 91 -4.68 -4.17 -16.78
N ALA A 92 -4.47 -3.43 -15.70
CA ALA A 92 -5.47 -2.50 -15.17
C ALA A 92 -5.85 -1.42 -16.18
N PHE A 93 -4.86 -0.81 -16.85
CA PHE A 93 -5.12 0.23 -17.85
C PHE A 93 -5.73 -0.31 -19.14
N GLU A 94 -5.40 -1.54 -19.55
CA GLU A 94 -6.06 -2.17 -20.69
C GLU A 94 -7.55 -2.40 -20.42
N SER A 95 -7.90 -2.84 -19.21
CA SER A 95 -9.30 -3.07 -18.80
C SER A 95 -10.11 -1.78 -18.59
N ALA A 96 -9.46 -0.63 -18.50
CA ALA A 96 -10.10 0.67 -18.28
C ALA A 96 -10.46 1.42 -19.58
N LYS A 97 -10.14 0.85 -20.76
CA LYS A 97 -10.55 1.35 -22.07
C LYS A 97 -12.03 1.07 -22.34
#